data_AF-A0A098M6E6-F1
#
_entry.id   AF-A0A098M6E6-F1
#
_cell.length_a   1.000
_cell.length_b   1.000
_cell.length_c   1.000
_cell.angle_alpha   90.00
_cell.angle_beta   90.00
_cell.angle_gamma   90.00
#
_symmetry.space_group_name_H-M   'P 1'
#
loop_
_entity.id
_entity.type
_entity.pdbx_description
1 polymer ?
#
loop_
_entity_poly.entity_id
_entity_poly.type
_entity_poly.pdbx_seq_one_letter_code
_entity_poly.pdbx_strand_id
1 'polypeptide(L)'
;MDLISIISRVAPYALVALIAAVIFIGGALLGYRFYRKRGGKYTVTKMQFAAFFLLITWLSVVLGLTMFSRGANFKGWINFTLFSDYVNAWNKWSLSELQLIIFNMLMFMPLGFLLPMLGKRLRRFTPVLITTILVTVFVETTQMLTGTGIFELNDIFHNTIGSIAGYLLVAAILSCIERKKLTVKPLLGVLVIPLVFTVIFSGAAIVYHAKELGNLPIRPAIPQDTSEGKIQINLDLPETAEPVAMYYNKNIHNVEYGEKVLSIVKEQFLLDQIGARRIDGSNRVYSLRDDLGLEYYFTFSLSDGSWTLTKNEHSEKLPKEETLRNQRQIIEKWFIESELMPSDSEFSVQNKDTLRWDKEAPNDIHLRNSSYSGGIIMVQISDDLVVPQSMFYAMVDFSYVRNVDIISPMEAFEQVKRGNFEQYNDLKEDYLLSIDNYSLTYVYDTKGYYRPAYQFEGTLDEEDWSCLIPAM
;
A
#
# COMPACT_ATOMS: atom_id res chain seq x y z
N MET A 1 6.02 -4.01 3.76
CA MET A 1 7.28 -4.25 3.01
C MET A 1 8.33 -4.81 3.95
N ASP A 2 9.17 -5.74 3.48
CA ASP A 2 10.31 -6.25 4.23
C ASP A 2 11.54 -5.31 4.18
N LEU A 3 12.52 -5.52 5.06
CA LEU A 3 13.72 -4.66 5.12
C LEU A 3 14.54 -4.71 3.82
N ILE A 4 14.57 -5.85 3.14
CA ILE A 4 15.33 -6.05 1.91
C ILE A 4 14.76 -5.17 0.79
N SER A 5 13.44 -5.15 0.62
CA SER A 5 12.78 -4.31 -0.38
C SER A 5 12.97 -2.82 -0.11
N ILE A 6 13.00 -2.41 1.15
CA ILE A 6 13.30 -1.02 1.53
C ILE A 6 14.73 -0.65 1.14
N ILE A 7 15.71 -1.48 1.50
CA ILE A 7 17.12 -1.22 1.18
C ILE A 7 17.33 -1.17 -0.33
N SER A 8 16.74 -2.10 -1.10
CA SER A 8 16.88 -2.11 -2.55
C SER A 8 16.30 -0.86 -3.21
N ARG A 9 15.22 -0.28 -2.66
CA ARG A 9 14.63 0.98 -3.15
C ARG A 9 15.47 2.21 -2.81
N VAL A 10 16.10 2.23 -1.63
CA VAL A 10 16.88 3.40 -1.16
C VAL A 10 18.31 3.40 -1.71
N ALA A 11 18.92 2.24 -1.93
CA ALA A 11 20.32 2.10 -2.30
C ALA A 11 20.76 2.93 -3.53
N PRO A 12 20.00 3.00 -4.64
CA PRO A 12 20.39 3.80 -5.80
C PRO A 12 20.53 5.29 -5.46
N TYR A 13 19.61 5.82 -4.65
CA TYR A 13 19.60 7.23 -4.26
C TYR A 13 20.66 7.56 -3.21
N ALA A 14 21.03 6.60 -2.36
CA ALA A 14 22.08 6.78 -1.36
C ALA A 14 23.44 7.10 -2.00
N LEU A 15 23.78 6.45 -3.13
CA LEU A 15 25.03 6.72 -3.86
C LEU A 15 25.04 8.13 -4.46
N VAL A 16 23.95 8.54 -5.11
CA VAL A 16 23.81 9.89 -5.69
C VAL A 16 23.87 10.95 -4.60
N ALA A 17 23.20 10.73 -3.47
CA ALA A 17 23.23 11.63 -2.33
C ALA A 17 24.64 11.76 -1.73
N LEU A 18 25.41 10.67 -1.66
CA LEU A 18 26.80 10.71 -1.21
C LEU A 18 27.66 11.58 -2.12
N ILE A 19 27.54 11.43 -3.45
CA ILE A 19 28.28 12.24 -4.43
C ILE A 19 27.90 13.72 -4.28
N ALA A 20 26.60 14.03 -4.22
CA ALA A 20 26.11 15.40 -4.03
C ALA A 20 26.64 16.01 -2.73
N ALA A 21 26.63 15.25 -1.63
CA ALA A 21 27.14 15.69 -0.34
C ALA A 21 28.64 15.99 -0.39
N VAL A 22 29.45 15.13 -1.04
CA VAL A 22 30.90 15.36 -1.20
C VAL A 22 31.17 16.66 -1.97
N ILE A 23 30.42 16.94 -3.05
CA ILE A 23 30.54 18.19 -3.82
C ILE A 23 30.21 19.39 -2.93
N PHE A 24 29.09 19.32 -2.19
CA PHE A 24 28.63 20.42 -1.33
C PHE A 24 29.61 20.69 -0.17
N ILE A 25 30.18 19.63 0.45
CA ILE A 25 31.25 19.77 1.44
C ILE A 25 32.47 20.44 0.80
N GLY A 26 32.88 20.02 -0.39
CA GLY A 26 34.03 20.58 -1.09
C GLY A 26 33.88 22.09 -1.24
N GLY A 27 32.71 22.54 -1.69
CA GLY A 27 32.33 23.95 -1.74
C GLY A 27 32.34 24.63 -0.37
N ALA A 28 31.72 24.02 0.65
CA ALA A 28 31.65 24.57 2.01
C ALA A 28 33.03 24.69 2.69
N LEU A 29 33.92 23.71 2.49
CA LEU A 29 35.29 23.71 2.98
C LEU A 29 36.13 24.78 2.28
N LEU A 30 35.98 24.95 0.96
CA LEU A 30 36.63 26.03 0.21
C LEU A 30 36.13 27.40 0.68
N GLY A 31 34.82 27.55 0.87
CA GLY A 31 34.19 28.76 1.43
C GLY A 31 34.68 29.06 2.85
N TYR A 32 34.78 28.06 3.72
CA TYR A 32 35.31 28.22 5.08
C TYR A 32 36.81 28.58 5.07
N ARG A 33 37.61 27.94 4.20
CA ARG A 33 39.02 28.32 4.01
C ARG A 33 39.17 29.76 3.55
N PHE A 34 38.30 30.21 2.65
CA PHE A 34 38.28 31.59 2.18
C PHE A 34 37.84 32.58 3.27
N TYR A 35 36.81 32.24 4.04
CA TYR A 35 36.39 32.99 5.22
C TYR A 35 37.52 33.14 6.26
N ARG A 36 38.26 32.05 6.52
CA ARG A 36 39.44 32.08 7.40
C ARG A 36 40.57 32.93 6.84
N LYS A 37 40.82 32.88 5.53
CA LYS A 37 41.77 33.77 4.85
C LYS A 37 41.39 35.25 4.96
N ARG A 38 40.08 35.57 5.00
CA ARG A 38 39.56 36.94 5.20
C ARG A 38 39.44 37.38 6.67
N GLY A 39 40.09 36.68 7.61
CA GLY A 39 40.11 37.08 9.03
C GLY A 39 38.90 36.64 9.84
N GLY A 40 38.15 35.64 9.35
CA GLY A 40 37.00 35.07 10.03
C GLY A 40 37.31 34.50 11.43
N LYS A 41 36.60 34.98 12.45
CA LYS A 41 36.85 34.65 13.87
C LYS A 41 36.19 33.34 14.34
N TYR A 42 35.15 32.87 13.67
CA TYR A 42 34.45 31.65 14.08
C TYR A 42 35.22 30.40 13.67
N THR A 43 35.42 29.48 14.62
CA THR A 43 36.05 28.17 14.40
C THR A 43 35.00 27.06 14.49
N VAL A 44 34.97 26.20 13.47
CA VAL A 44 34.06 25.04 13.43
C VAL A 44 34.74 23.84 14.09
N THR A 45 34.06 23.21 15.04
CA THR A 45 34.55 21.98 15.69
C THR A 45 34.38 20.76 14.77
N LYS A 46 35.16 19.70 14.99
CA LYS A 46 35.04 18.44 14.22
C LYS A 46 33.62 17.87 14.26
N MET A 47 32.96 17.94 15.42
CA MET A 47 31.58 17.49 15.62
C MET A 47 30.58 18.33 14.81
N GLN A 48 30.71 19.66 14.81
CA GLN A 48 29.84 20.53 14.00
C GLN A 48 30.04 20.28 12.50
N PHE A 49 31.29 20.06 12.08
CA PHE A 49 31.59 19.72 10.70
C PHE A 49 30.95 18.37 10.30
N ALA A 50 31.09 17.34 11.13
CA ALA A 50 30.48 16.03 10.90
C ALA A 50 28.94 16.10 10.88
N ALA A 51 28.32 16.80 11.84
CA ALA A 51 26.88 16.97 11.89
C ALA A 51 26.34 17.74 10.68
N PHE A 52 27.06 18.79 10.24
CA PHE A 52 26.70 19.53 9.03
C PHE A 52 26.80 18.65 7.78
N PHE A 53 27.88 17.88 7.64
CA PHE A 53 28.04 16.93 6.54
C PHE A 53 26.90 15.90 6.49
N LEU A 54 26.58 15.29 7.64
CA LEU A 54 25.51 14.30 7.73
C LEU A 54 24.14 14.91 7.42
N LEU A 55 23.89 16.15 7.83
CA LEU A 55 22.64 16.86 7.49
C LEU A 55 22.50 17.12 6.00
N ILE A 56 23.59 17.53 5.32
CA ILE A 56 23.55 17.73 3.87
C ILE A 56 23.34 16.40 3.16
N THR A 57 24.05 15.35 3.58
CA THR A 57 23.88 14.00 3.02
C THR A 57 22.45 13.50 3.20
N TRP A 58 21.90 13.66 4.40
CA TRP A 58 20.51 13.33 4.72
C TRP A 58 19.54 14.10 3.81
N LEU A 59 19.68 15.43 3.70
CA LEU A 59 18.80 16.23 2.86
C LEU A 59 18.87 15.80 1.39
N SER A 60 20.06 15.47 0.89
CA SER A 60 20.22 14.93 -0.48
C SER A 60 19.51 13.58 -0.65
N VAL A 61 19.55 12.68 0.35
CA VAL A 61 18.78 11.42 0.31
C VAL A 61 17.28 11.71 0.31
N VAL A 62 16.80 12.60 1.18
CA VAL A 62 15.38 12.96 1.27
C VAL A 62 14.90 13.52 -0.07
N LEU A 63 15.57 14.53 -0.63
CA LEU A 63 15.22 15.08 -1.93
C LEU A 63 15.32 14.03 -3.05
N GLY A 64 16.32 13.14 -2.97
CA GLY A 64 16.47 11.97 -3.85
C GLY A 64 15.23 11.08 -3.87
N LEU A 65 14.79 10.66 -2.68
CA LEU A 65 13.64 9.80 -2.48
C LEU A 65 12.32 10.51 -2.82
N THR A 66 12.15 11.76 -2.44
CA THR A 66 10.86 12.44 -2.57
C THR A 66 10.62 13.04 -3.95
N MET A 67 11.67 13.41 -4.70
CA MET A 67 11.54 14.05 -6.02
C MET A 67 11.83 13.13 -7.21
N PHE A 68 12.73 12.15 -7.06
CA PHE A 68 13.22 11.35 -8.19
C PHE A 68 12.73 9.88 -8.17
N SER A 69 11.94 9.49 -7.17
CA SER A 69 11.39 8.12 -7.09
C SER A 69 9.95 7.99 -7.60
N ARG A 70 9.21 9.11 -7.68
CA ARG A 70 7.81 9.13 -8.13
C ARG A 70 7.75 9.65 -9.58
N GLY A 71 6.97 8.97 -10.43
CA GLY A 71 6.71 9.44 -11.80
C GLY A 71 6.06 10.83 -11.77
N ALA A 72 6.52 11.74 -12.64
CA ALA A 72 6.01 13.10 -12.71
C ALA A 72 4.64 13.10 -13.41
N ASN A 73 3.54 13.33 -12.68
CA ASN A 73 2.20 13.61 -13.23
C ASN A 73 1.19 14.23 -12.24
N PHE A 74 1.60 14.62 -11.02
CA PHE A 74 0.69 15.23 -10.02
C PHE A 74 0.95 16.73 -9.95
N LYS A 75 0.32 17.52 -10.83
CA LYS A 75 0.47 18.99 -10.79
C LYS A 75 -0.64 19.63 -9.97
N GLY A 76 -0.25 20.40 -8.94
CA GLY A 76 -1.12 21.37 -8.27
C GLY A 76 -2.05 20.83 -7.19
N TRP A 77 -1.92 19.56 -6.80
CA TRP A 77 -2.79 18.98 -5.78
C TRP A 77 -2.26 19.32 -4.38
N ILE A 78 -3.18 19.71 -3.50
CA ILE A 78 -2.89 20.03 -2.11
C ILE A 78 -3.86 19.24 -1.23
N ASN A 79 -3.32 18.39 -0.36
CA ASN A 79 -4.12 17.65 0.60
C ASN A 79 -3.92 18.20 2.02
N PHE A 80 -4.93 18.92 2.52
CA PHE A 80 -4.95 19.45 3.88
C PHE A 80 -5.66 18.53 4.89
N THR A 81 -6.09 17.34 4.48
CA THR A 81 -6.85 16.44 5.35
C THR A 81 -5.91 15.70 6.30
N LEU A 82 -5.85 16.19 7.54
CA LEU A 82 -5.04 15.56 8.56
C LEU A 82 -5.67 14.21 8.96
N PHE A 83 -4.80 13.20 9.12
CA PHE A 83 -5.10 11.84 9.56
C PHE A 83 -5.81 10.91 8.56
N SER A 84 -6.06 11.35 7.33
CA SER A 84 -6.68 10.51 6.29
C SER A 84 -5.92 9.21 6.03
N ASP A 85 -4.58 9.23 6.10
CA ASP A 85 -3.75 8.02 5.98
C ASP A 85 -4.04 6.97 7.08
N TYR A 86 -4.35 7.42 8.30
CA TYR A 86 -4.70 6.51 9.39
C TYR A 86 -6.10 5.92 9.20
N VAL A 87 -7.03 6.71 8.64
CA VAL A 87 -8.39 6.23 8.33
C VAL A 87 -8.33 5.21 7.19
N ASN A 88 -7.55 5.47 6.14
CA ASN A 88 -7.28 4.52 5.06
C ASN A 88 -6.66 3.23 5.60
N ALA A 89 -5.61 3.35 6.42
CA ALA A 89 -4.93 2.20 7.02
C ALA A 89 -5.87 1.40 7.93
N TRP A 90 -6.81 2.07 8.60
CA TRP A 90 -7.85 1.43 9.39
C TRP A 90 -8.88 0.72 8.50
N ASN A 91 -9.45 1.39 7.50
CA ASN A 91 -10.45 0.83 6.59
C ASN A 91 -9.93 -0.40 5.85
N LYS A 92 -8.67 -0.34 5.41
CA LYS A 92 -7.96 -1.43 4.72
C LYS A 92 -7.30 -2.43 5.68
N TRP A 93 -7.28 -2.14 6.97
CA TRP A 93 -6.53 -2.87 8.00
C TRP A 93 -5.09 -3.21 7.55
N SER A 94 -4.42 -2.22 6.97
CA SER A 94 -3.17 -2.41 6.23
C SER A 94 -1.96 -2.06 7.09
N LEU A 95 -1.22 -3.09 7.51
CA LEU A 95 0.06 -2.90 8.18
C LEU A 95 1.08 -2.18 7.29
N SER A 96 0.97 -2.31 5.96
CA SER A 96 1.90 -1.65 5.04
C SER A 96 1.64 -0.15 4.96
N GLU A 97 0.39 0.31 5.01
CA GLU A 97 0.08 1.74 5.09
C GLU A 97 0.55 2.33 6.42
N LEU A 98 0.36 1.63 7.55
CA LEU A 98 0.92 2.04 8.83
C LEU A 98 2.46 2.09 8.82
N GLN A 99 3.13 1.17 8.12
CA GLN A 99 4.58 1.21 7.95
C GLN A 99 5.04 2.44 7.17
N LEU A 100 4.31 2.86 6.13
CA LEU A 100 4.62 4.06 5.36
C LEU A 100 4.57 5.31 6.24
N ILE A 101 3.54 5.43 7.10
CA ILE A 101 3.43 6.51 8.09
C ILE A 101 4.66 6.54 9.02
N ILE A 102 5.08 5.39 9.53
CA ILE A 102 6.27 5.28 10.39
C ILE A 102 7.54 5.66 9.62
N PHE A 103 7.67 5.25 8.35
CA PHE A 103 8.82 5.60 7.53
C PHE A 103 8.91 7.10 7.24
N ASN A 104 7.78 7.79 7.04
CA ASN A 104 7.77 9.26 6.92
C ASN A 104 8.30 9.91 8.21
N MET A 105 7.89 9.43 9.39
CA MET A 105 8.46 9.89 10.66
C MET A 105 9.97 9.60 10.77
N LEU A 106 10.39 8.35 10.52
CA LEU A 106 11.80 7.97 10.64
C LEU A 106 12.70 8.73 9.67
N MET A 107 12.18 9.10 8.49
CA MET A 107 12.90 9.87 7.48
C MET A 107 13.41 11.21 8.02
N PHE A 108 12.66 11.90 8.90
CA PHE A 108 13.05 13.20 9.46
C PHE A 108 13.70 13.14 10.85
N MET A 109 13.79 11.96 11.46
CA MET A 109 14.51 11.77 12.72
C MET A 109 15.97 12.28 12.69
N PRO A 110 16.76 12.08 11.61
CA PRO A 110 18.12 12.60 11.56
C PRO A 110 18.23 14.12 11.67
N LEU A 111 17.26 14.89 11.13
CA LEU A 111 17.27 16.35 11.24
C LEU A 111 17.23 16.80 12.70
N GLY A 112 16.27 16.28 13.46
CA GLY A 112 16.10 16.62 14.88
C GLY A 112 17.25 16.14 15.75
N PHE A 113 17.90 15.04 15.37
CA PHE A 113 19.08 14.51 16.06
C PHE A 113 20.33 15.36 15.81
N LEU A 114 20.61 15.71 14.55
CA LEU A 114 21.88 16.33 14.15
C LEU A 114 21.89 17.85 14.37
N LEU A 115 20.74 18.53 14.24
CA LEU A 115 20.67 19.99 14.34
C LEU A 115 21.16 20.55 15.69
N PRO A 116 20.82 19.97 16.86
CA PRO A 116 21.39 20.36 18.16
C PRO A 116 22.92 20.28 18.26
N MET A 117 23.57 19.46 17.43
CA MET A 117 25.03 19.29 17.43
C MET A 117 25.75 20.45 16.74
N LEU A 118 25.04 21.26 15.95
CA LEU A 118 25.61 22.43 15.26
C LEU A 118 25.86 23.61 16.20
N GLY A 119 25.18 23.70 17.35
CA GLY A 119 25.47 24.77 18.31
C GLY A 119 24.55 24.83 19.52
N LYS A 120 25.01 25.51 20.59
CA LYS A 120 24.27 25.59 21.87
C LYS A 120 22.87 26.19 21.75
N ARG A 121 22.66 27.15 20.84
CA ARG A 121 21.34 27.76 20.60
C ARG A 121 20.35 26.75 20.00
N LEU A 122 20.83 25.86 19.13
CA LEU A 122 20.05 24.84 18.44
C LEU A 122 19.75 23.61 19.31
N ARG A 123 20.30 23.54 20.54
CA ARG A 123 19.95 22.50 21.52
C ARG A 123 18.58 22.71 22.17
N ARG A 124 17.98 23.88 22.01
CA ARG A 124 16.61 24.14 22.46
C ARG A 124 15.63 23.45 21.52
N PHE A 125 14.45 23.11 22.04
CA PHE A 125 13.38 22.49 21.26
C PHE A 125 12.87 23.42 20.13
N THR A 126 12.63 24.70 20.45
CA THR A 126 11.98 25.64 19.52
C THR A 126 12.73 25.83 18.19
N PRO A 127 14.06 26.04 18.14
CA PRO A 127 14.78 26.10 16.87
C PRO A 127 14.66 24.81 16.05
N VAL A 128 14.68 23.64 16.69
CA VAL A 128 14.53 22.36 16.00
C VAL A 128 13.15 22.22 15.39
N LEU A 129 12.11 22.56 16.16
CA LEU A 129 10.73 22.53 15.67
C LEU A 129 10.53 23.48 14.47
N ILE A 130 10.96 24.74 14.60
CA ILE A 130 10.82 25.74 13.52
C ILE A 130 11.59 25.31 12.28
N THR A 131 12.85 24.88 12.43
CA THR A 131 13.64 24.40 11.28
C THR A 131 13.00 23.19 10.62
N THR A 132 12.43 22.26 11.39
CA THR A 132 11.73 21.10 10.83
C THR A 132 10.54 21.51 9.99
N ILE A 133 9.65 22.34 10.54
CA ILE A 133 8.47 22.82 9.82
C ILE A 133 8.88 23.56 8.53
N LEU A 134 9.88 24.45 8.61
CA LEU A 134 10.36 25.18 7.43
C LEU A 134 10.94 24.25 6.36
N VAL A 135 11.74 23.25 6.76
CA VAL A 135 12.36 22.30 5.82
C VAL A 135 11.28 21.42 5.19
N THR A 136 10.35 20.89 5.96
CA THR A 136 9.29 20.04 5.39
C THR A 136 8.37 20.85 4.48
N VAL A 137 7.91 22.04 4.89
CA VAL A 137 7.13 22.92 4.01
C VAL A 137 7.88 23.24 2.72
N PHE A 138 9.20 23.48 2.80
CA PHE A 138 10.03 23.69 1.61
C PHE A 138 10.05 22.46 0.69
N VAL A 139 10.21 21.26 1.24
CA VAL A 139 10.22 20.00 0.47
C VAL A 139 8.87 19.79 -0.23
N GLU A 140 7.75 19.86 0.51
CA GLU A 140 6.39 19.70 -0.03
C GLU A 140 6.08 20.76 -1.10
N THR A 141 6.42 22.03 -0.83
CA THR A 141 6.21 23.12 -1.80
C THR A 141 7.02 22.89 -3.06
N THR A 142 8.25 22.41 -2.94
CA THR A 142 9.10 22.13 -4.12
C THR A 142 8.54 20.94 -4.91
N GLN A 143 8.03 19.90 -4.25
CA GLN A 143 7.39 18.77 -4.93
C GLN A 143 6.16 19.20 -5.72
N MET A 144 5.29 20.00 -5.09
CA MET A 144 4.10 20.56 -5.74
C MET A 144 4.45 21.44 -6.95
N LEU A 145 5.42 22.35 -6.82
CA LEU A 145 5.83 23.25 -7.91
C LEU A 145 6.54 22.50 -9.06
N THR A 146 7.26 21.43 -8.77
CA THR A 146 7.95 20.61 -9.78
C THR A 146 7.07 19.52 -10.38
N GLY A 147 5.87 19.29 -9.85
CA GLY A 147 4.96 18.24 -10.29
C GLY A 147 5.46 16.82 -9.97
N THR A 148 6.39 16.70 -9.02
CA THR A 148 6.95 15.42 -8.56
C THR A 148 6.16 14.80 -7.40
N GLY A 149 5.18 15.54 -6.86
CA GLY A 149 4.29 15.08 -5.79
C GLY A 149 3.19 16.09 -5.44
N ILE A 150 2.39 15.73 -4.46
CA ILE A 150 1.28 16.50 -3.88
C ILE A 150 1.81 17.22 -2.63
N PHE A 151 1.26 18.39 -2.28
CA PHE A 151 1.55 19.01 -0.97
C PHE A 151 0.69 18.34 0.10
N GLU A 152 1.29 17.54 0.99
CA GLU A 152 0.54 16.73 1.96
C GLU A 152 0.74 17.24 3.40
N LEU A 153 -0.34 17.68 4.05
CA LEU A 153 -0.28 18.14 5.45
C LEU A 153 0.09 17.01 6.43
N ASN A 154 -0.33 15.78 6.12
CA ASN A 154 0.08 14.59 6.88
C ASN A 154 1.60 14.41 6.89
N ASP A 155 2.28 14.70 5.77
CA ASP A 155 3.74 14.57 5.70
C ASP A 155 4.44 15.62 6.55
N ILE A 156 3.95 16.85 6.59
CA ILE A 156 4.43 17.88 7.54
C ILE A 156 4.29 17.39 8.99
N PHE A 157 3.14 16.81 9.33
CA PHE A 157 2.87 16.29 10.67
C PHE A 157 3.80 15.12 11.04
N HIS A 158 3.92 14.10 10.18
CA HIS A 158 4.76 12.93 10.39
C HIS A 158 6.24 13.29 10.49
N ASN A 159 6.73 14.12 9.56
CA ASN A 159 8.11 14.58 9.56
C ASN A 159 8.44 15.38 10.83
N THR A 160 7.48 16.16 11.34
CA THR A 160 7.60 16.87 12.61
C THR A 160 7.74 15.91 13.79
N ILE A 161 6.88 14.88 13.90
CA ILE A 161 6.99 13.84 14.94
C ILE A 161 8.35 13.15 14.88
N GLY A 162 8.80 12.80 13.67
CA GLY A 162 10.10 12.22 13.39
C GLY A 162 11.25 13.03 13.97
N SER A 163 11.31 14.30 13.61
CA SER A 163 12.33 15.23 14.11
C SER A 163 12.26 15.42 15.63
N ILE A 164 11.05 15.48 16.21
CA ILE A 164 10.89 15.53 17.68
C ILE A 164 11.48 14.27 18.32
N ALA A 165 11.26 13.08 17.77
CA ALA A 165 11.86 11.85 18.27
C ALA A 165 13.40 11.89 18.22
N GLY A 166 13.97 12.36 17.10
CA GLY A 166 15.41 12.54 16.96
C GLY A 166 15.99 13.55 17.94
N TYR A 167 15.27 14.65 18.18
CA TYR A 167 15.62 15.66 19.18
C TYR A 167 15.65 15.09 20.60
N LEU A 168 14.60 14.35 20.98
CA LEU A 168 14.51 13.73 22.31
C LEU A 168 15.67 12.76 22.53
N LEU A 169 16.03 11.99 21.49
CA LEU A 169 17.15 11.07 21.53
C LEU A 169 18.49 11.79 21.76
N VAL A 170 18.82 12.80 20.94
CA VAL A 170 20.08 13.54 21.11
C VAL A 170 20.11 14.36 22.41
N ALA A 171 18.98 14.90 22.85
CA ALA A 171 18.86 15.61 24.11
C ALA A 171 19.14 14.69 25.31
N ALA A 172 18.66 13.45 25.27
CA ALA A 172 18.97 12.45 26.27
C ALA A 172 20.46 12.07 26.28
N ILE A 173 21.05 11.84 25.11
CA ILE A 173 22.48 11.54 24.96
C ILE A 173 23.35 12.68 25.51
N LEU A 174 23.10 13.92 25.07
CA LEU A 174 23.85 15.09 25.52
C LEU A 174 23.70 15.30 27.03
N SER A 175 22.50 15.10 27.58
CA SER A 175 22.27 15.20 29.03
C SER A 175 23.07 14.16 29.83
N CYS A 176 23.15 12.93 29.34
CA CYS A 176 23.93 11.87 29.97
C CYS A 176 25.44 12.16 29.89
N ILE A 177 25.93 12.67 28.75
CA ILE A 177 27.34 13.06 28.56
C ILE A 177 27.71 14.22 29.48
N GLU A 178 26.90 15.28 29.51
CA GLU A 178 27.17 16.48 30.31
C GLU A 178 27.16 16.19 31.82
N ARG A 179 26.28 15.28 32.27
CA ARG A 179 26.15 14.91 33.68
C ARG A 179 27.02 13.72 34.08
N LYS A 180 27.68 13.07 33.12
CA LYS A 180 28.47 11.82 33.28
C LYS A 180 27.72 10.71 34.02
N LYS A 181 26.39 10.66 33.89
CA LYS A 181 25.52 9.66 34.52
C LYS A 181 24.23 9.49 33.71
N LEU A 182 23.63 8.30 33.81
CA LEU A 182 22.32 8.05 33.21
C LEU A 182 21.27 8.90 33.92
N THR A 183 20.54 9.70 33.15
CA THR A 183 19.43 10.51 33.66
C THR A 183 18.11 9.97 33.17
N VAL A 184 17.23 9.61 34.11
CA VAL A 184 15.96 8.95 33.82
C VAL A 184 14.99 9.88 33.09
N LYS A 185 14.89 11.16 33.47
CA LYS A 185 13.92 12.10 32.86
C LYS A 185 14.07 12.25 31.34
N PRO A 186 15.26 12.54 30.77
CA PRO A 186 15.42 12.58 29.32
C PRO A 186 15.18 11.24 28.64
N LEU A 187 15.56 10.14 29.30
CA LEU A 187 15.34 8.78 28.80
C LEU A 187 13.85 8.46 28.68
N LEU A 188 13.03 8.86 29.66
CA LEU A 188 11.57 8.75 29.59
C LEU A 188 11.00 9.54 28.43
N GLY A 189 11.56 10.72 28.13
CA GLY A 189 11.17 11.53 26.98
C GLY A 189 11.29 10.77 25.65
N VAL A 190 12.37 10.02 25.45
CA VAL A 190 12.59 9.20 24.23
C VAL A 190 11.49 8.14 24.06
N LEU A 191 10.95 7.62 25.16
CA LEU A 191 9.94 6.56 25.15
C LEU A 191 8.51 7.08 24.89
N VAL A 192 8.25 8.38 25.01
CA VAL A 192 6.89 8.95 24.88
C VAL A 192 6.29 8.61 23.51
N ILE A 193 7.02 8.89 22.43
CA ILE A 193 6.50 8.66 21.07
C ILE A 193 6.25 7.17 20.81
N PRO A 194 7.23 6.25 21.00
CA PRO A 194 6.97 4.81 20.84
C PRO A 194 5.82 4.29 21.70
N LEU A 195 5.69 4.77 22.95
CA LEU A 195 4.62 4.35 23.84
C LEU A 195 3.26 4.82 23.36
N VAL A 196 3.12 6.06 22.90
CA VAL A 196 1.87 6.58 22.34
C VAL A 196 1.42 5.75 21.15
N PHE A 197 2.31 5.47 20.19
CA PHE A 197 1.97 4.61 19.05
C PHE A 197 1.66 3.17 19.47
N THR A 198 2.37 2.63 20.46
CA THR A 198 2.08 1.30 21.01
C THR A 198 0.66 1.25 21.60
N VAL A 199 0.26 2.27 22.37
CA VAL A 199 -1.09 2.35 22.95
C VAL A 199 -2.14 2.50 21.86
N ILE A 200 -1.93 3.38 20.87
CA ILE A 200 -2.87 3.59 19.76
C ILE A 200 -3.05 2.31 18.95
N PHE A 201 -1.96 1.66 18.52
CA PHE A 201 -2.05 0.45 17.70
C PHE A 201 -2.58 -0.74 18.48
N SER A 202 -2.23 -0.89 19.76
CA SER A 202 -2.78 -1.95 20.61
C SER A 202 -4.27 -1.73 20.84
N GLY A 203 -4.70 -0.50 21.10
CA GLY A 203 -6.11 -0.14 21.21
C GLY A 203 -6.89 -0.42 19.93
N ALA A 204 -6.35 0.01 18.78
CA ALA A 204 -6.92 -0.28 17.46
C ALA A 204 -7.03 -1.79 17.20
N ALA A 205 -6.00 -2.57 17.52
CA ALA A 205 -6.00 -4.02 17.41
C ALA A 205 -7.05 -4.67 18.31
N ILE A 206 -7.17 -4.25 19.57
CA ILE A 206 -8.21 -4.76 20.49
C ILE A 206 -9.59 -4.49 19.91
N VAL A 207 -9.88 -3.26 19.47
CA VAL A 207 -11.17 -2.90 18.88
C VAL A 207 -11.43 -3.72 17.62
N TYR A 208 -10.44 -3.84 16.73
CA TYR A 208 -10.56 -4.59 15.49
C TYR A 208 -10.84 -6.08 15.75
N HIS A 209 -10.07 -6.72 16.65
CA HIS A 209 -10.25 -8.13 16.97
C HIS A 209 -11.55 -8.41 17.73
N ALA A 210 -12.07 -7.44 18.48
CA ALA A 210 -13.36 -7.55 19.16
C ALA A 210 -14.57 -7.47 18.21
N LYS A 211 -14.44 -6.82 17.05
CA LYS A 211 -15.50 -6.82 16.03
C LYS A 211 -15.71 -8.23 15.49
N GLU A 212 -16.94 -8.62 15.18
CA GLU A 212 -17.18 -9.86 14.45
C GLU A 212 -16.66 -9.73 13.00
N LEU A 213 -17.14 -8.70 12.29
CA LEU A 213 -16.78 -8.40 10.91
C LEU A 213 -15.52 -7.53 10.83
N GLY A 214 -14.84 -7.61 9.69
CA GLY A 214 -13.74 -6.74 9.32
C GLY A 214 -14.19 -5.34 8.92
N ASN A 215 -13.19 -4.49 8.66
CA ASN A 215 -13.42 -3.18 8.06
C ASN A 215 -13.59 -3.35 6.54
N LEU A 216 -14.28 -2.40 5.89
CA LEU A 216 -14.49 -2.44 4.45
C LEU A 216 -13.52 -1.48 3.76
N PRO A 217 -12.64 -1.97 2.86
CA PRO A 217 -11.67 -1.15 2.13
C PRO A 217 -12.30 -0.03 1.29
N ILE A 218 -13.52 -0.26 0.78
CA ILE A 218 -14.28 0.65 -0.08
C ILE A 218 -14.81 1.91 0.62
N ARG A 219 -14.62 2.01 1.95
CA ARG A 219 -15.00 3.21 2.70
C ARG A 219 -13.96 4.29 2.44
N PRO A 220 -14.36 5.50 2.02
CA PRO A 220 -13.40 6.56 1.83
C PRO A 220 -12.79 6.99 3.17
N ALA A 221 -11.54 7.44 3.15
CA ALA A 221 -10.96 8.11 4.31
C ALA A 221 -11.59 9.47 4.56
N ILE A 222 -11.96 10.18 3.50
CA ILE A 222 -12.61 11.49 3.52
C ILE A 222 -13.75 11.45 2.51
N PRO A 223 -14.96 11.92 2.86
CA PRO A 223 -16.02 12.08 1.89
C PRO A 223 -15.60 13.02 0.75
N GLN A 224 -16.05 12.72 -0.46
CA GLN A 224 -15.90 13.59 -1.62
C GLN A 224 -16.71 14.88 -1.42
N ASP A 225 -16.17 16.01 -1.89
CA ASP A 225 -16.93 17.26 -1.89
C ASP A 225 -17.96 17.24 -3.03
N THR A 226 -19.23 17.13 -2.66
CA THR A 226 -20.35 17.08 -3.61
C THR A 226 -21.08 18.40 -3.77
N SER A 227 -20.57 19.49 -3.17
CA SER A 227 -21.29 20.77 -3.09
C SER A 227 -21.26 21.59 -4.38
N GLU A 228 -20.22 21.43 -5.20
CA GLU A 228 -20.02 22.24 -6.41
C GLU A 228 -20.56 21.59 -7.69
N GLY A 229 -20.98 20.32 -7.64
CA GLY A 229 -21.53 19.63 -8.79
C GLY A 229 -23.00 19.26 -8.66
N LYS A 230 -23.55 18.75 -9.75
CA LYS A 230 -24.92 18.25 -9.81
C LYS A 230 -24.89 16.72 -9.86
N ILE A 231 -25.50 16.09 -8.86
CA ILE A 231 -25.75 14.65 -8.85
C ILE A 231 -27.20 14.43 -9.27
N GLN A 232 -27.42 13.70 -10.36
CA GLN A 232 -28.73 13.30 -10.84
C GLN A 232 -28.81 11.79 -10.96
N ILE A 233 -30.00 11.26 -10.73
CA ILE A 233 -30.29 9.84 -10.84
C ILE A 233 -31.45 9.65 -11.81
N ASN A 234 -31.28 8.74 -12.76
CA ASN A 234 -32.26 8.43 -13.80
C ASN A 234 -33.03 7.13 -13.50
N LEU A 235 -33.10 6.76 -12.21
CA LEU A 235 -33.62 5.48 -11.72
C LEU A 235 -34.63 5.70 -10.59
N ASP A 236 -35.66 4.85 -10.56
CA ASP A 236 -36.52 4.69 -9.39
C ASP A 236 -35.87 3.71 -8.41
N LEU A 237 -35.39 4.23 -7.27
CA LEU A 237 -34.73 3.42 -6.25
C LEU A 237 -35.72 2.92 -5.19
N PRO A 238 -35.71 1.62 -4.85
CA PRO A 238 -36.49 1.10 -3.72
C PRO A 238 -36.14 1.78 -2.39
N GLU A 239 -37.16 2.07 -1.58
CA GLU A 239 -37.00 2.63 -0.23
C GLU A 239 -36.76 1.56 0.84
N THR A 240 -36.99 0.29 0.51
CA THR A 240 -36.82 -0.85 1.41
C THR A 240 -35.92 -1.90 0.77
N ALA A 241 -35.20 -2.66 1.59
CA ALA A 241 -34.45 -3.83 1.14
C ALA A 241 -34.77 -5.04 2.02
N GLU A 242 -34.74 -6.23 1.41
CA GLU A 242 -34.84 -7.50 2.12
C GLU A 242 -33.45 -7.96 2.59
N PRO A 243 -33.36 -8.77 3.67
CA PRO A 243 -32.09 -9.33 4.12
C PRO A 243 -31.46 -10.24 3.07
N VAL A 244 -30.13 -10.16 2.92
CA VAL A 244 -29.38 -10.92 1.91
C VAL A 244 -28.32 -11.81 2.53
N ALA A 245 -27.93 -12.87 1.82
CA ALA A 245 -26.93 -13.83 2.27
C ALA A 245 -25.51 -13.25 2.34
N MET A 246 -24.79 -13.51 3.42
CA MET A 246 -23.38 -13.18 3.59
C MET A 246 -22.52 -14.45 3.58
N TYR A 247 -21.32 -14.35 2.99
CA TYR A 247 -20.41 -15.49 2.82
C TYR A 247 -19.06 -15.26 3.48
N TYR A 248 -18.25 -16.30 3.53
CA TYR A 248 -16.90 -16.29 4.07
C TYR A 248 -15.94 -17.08 3.18
N ASN A 249 -14.75 -16.53 2.95
CA ASN A 249 -13.68 -17.21 2.23
C ASN A 249 -12.57 -17.65 3.22
N LYS A 250 -12.44 -18.97 3.39
CA LYS A 250 -11.49 -19.63 4.30
C LYS A 250 -10.02 -19.49 3.89
N ASN A 251 -9.75 -19.07 2.65
CA ASN A 251 -8.39 -18.93 2.11
C ASN A 251 -7.79 -17.54 2.41
N ILE A 252 -8.62 -16.55 2.74
CA ILE A 252 -8.17 -15.21 3.14
C ILE A 252 -7.44 -15.30 4.48
N HIS A 253 -6.32 -14.58 4.60
CA HIS A 253 -5.39 -14.65 5.74
C HIS A 253 -4.82 -16.05 6.07
N ASN A 254 -5.01 -17.05 5.20
CA ASN A 254 -4.59 -18.42 5.43
C ASN A 254 -3.21 -18.69 4.82
N VAL A 255 -2.15 -18.34 5.57
CA VAL A 255 -0.76 -18.53 5.12
C VAL A 255 -0.44 -20.01 4.89
N GLU A 256 -0.98 -20.91 5.70
CA GLU A 256 -0.76 -22.35 5.59
C GLU A 256 -1.33 -22.91 4.28
N TYR A 257 -2.51 -22.45 3.87
CA TYR A 257 -3.08 -22.78 2.56
C TYR A 257 -2.15 -22.30 1.42
N GLY A 258 -1.67 -21.06 1.47
CA GLY A 258 -0.73 -20.54 0.48
C GLY A 258 0.58 -21.34 0.40
N GLU A 259 1.12 -21.77 1.54
CA GLU A 259 2.31 -22.63 1.61
C GLU A 259 2.04 -24.06 1.09
N LYS A 260 0.86 -24.62 1.35
CA LYS A 260 0.41 -25.88 0.76
C LYS A 260 0.35 -25.79 -0.77
N VAL A 261 -0.31 -24.76 -1.31
CA VAL A 261 -0.43 -24.54 -2.76
C VAL A 261 0.95 -24.34 -3.40
N LEU A 262 1.83 -23.53 -2.79
CA LEU A 262 3.20 -23.36 -3.24
C LEU A 262 3.92 -24.72 -3.37
N SER A 263 3.73 -25.61 -2.40
CA SER A 263 4.38 -26.92 -2.40
C SER A 263 3.87 -27.79 -3.57
N ILE A 264 2.56 -27.81 -3.82
CA ILE A 264 1.94 -28.49 -4.97
C ILE A 264 2.48 -27.94 -6.29
N VAL A 265 2.56 -26.60 -6.43
CA VAL A 265 3.08 -25.95 -7.65
C VAL A 265 4.56 -26.29 -7.87
N LYS A 266 5.37 -26.26 -6.81
CA LYS A 266 6.79 -26.61 -6.90
C LYS A 266 7.01 -28.06 -7.31
N GLU A 267 6.24 -28.99 -6.77
CA GLU A 267 6.31 -30.41 -7.12
C GLU A 267 5.90 -30.65 -8.57
N GLN A 268 4.82 -30.01 -9.03
CA GLN A 268 4.32 -30.16 -10.41
C GLN A 268 5.33 -29.67 -11.46
N PHE A 269 6.00 -28.55 -11.19
CA PHE A 269 6.87 -27.88 -12.16
C PHE A 269 8.36 -28.02 -11.84
N LEU A 270 8.73 -28.86 -10.86
CA LEU A 270 10.10 -29.09 -10.41
C LEU A 270 10.84 -27.78 -10.07
N LEU A 271 10.17 -26.89 -9.35
CA LEU A 271 10.69 -25.56 -9.01
C LEU A 271 11.37 -25.56 -7.64
N ASP A 272 12.59 -25.02 -7.60
CA ASP A 272 13.35 -24.79 -6.37
C ASP A 272 13.18 -23.37 -5.86
N GLN A 273 13.07 -23.19 -4.55
CA GLN A 273 12.97 -21.86 -3.96
C GLN A 273 14.34 -21.20 -3.83
N ILE A 274 14.43 -19.95 -4.29
CA ILE A 274 15.61 -19.10 -4.12
C ILE A 274 15.37 -18.12 -2.96
N GLY A 275 16.20 -18.21 -1.93
CA GLY A 275 16.18 -17.26 -0.82
C GLY A 275 14.94 -17.38 0.08
N ALA A 276 14.72 -16.33 0.88
CA ALA A 276 13.63 -16.28 1.85
C ALA A 276 12.34 -15.70 1.25
N ARG A 277 11.20 -16.10 1.83
CA ARG A 277 9.90 -15.50 1.53
C ARG A 277 9.93 -13.99 1.73
N ARG A 278 9.42 -13.24 0.76
CA ARG A 278 9.26 -11.79 0.81
C ARG A 278 7.84 -11.40 1.18
N ILE A 279 7.70 -10.26 1.84
CA ILE A 279 6.40 -9.70 2.26
C ILE A 279 6.20 -8.36 1.54
N ASP A 280 5.16 -8.31 0.71
CA ASP A 280 4.75 -7.10 0.00
C ASP A 280 3.25 -6.85 0.18
N GLY A 281 2.88 -5.89 1.02
CA GLY A 281 1.47 -5.70 1.38
C GLY A 281 0.85 -6.95 2.04
N SER A 282 -0.32 -7.34 1.53
CA SER A 282 -1.01 -8.59 1.84
C SER A 282 -0.38 -9.80 1.15
N ASN A 283 0.58 -9.61 0.25
CA ASN A 283 1.15 -10.68 -0.55
C ASN A 283 2.29 -11.41 0.16
N ARG A 284 2.41 -12.71 -0.12
CA ARG A 284 3.55 -13.55 0.21
C ARG A 284 4.20 -13.98 -1.09
N VAL A 285 5.41 -13.50 -1.32
CA VAL A 285 6.14 -13.68 -2.58
C VAL A 285 7.30 -14.63 -2.39
N TYR A 286 7.42 -15.61 -3.26
CA TYR A 286 8.46 -16.63 -3.26
C TYR A 286 9.15 -16.63 -4.62
N SER A 287 10.47 -16.43 -4.62
CA SER A 287 11.29 -16.55 -5.82
C SER A 287 11.62 -18.02 -6.05
N LEU A 288 11.39 -18.49 -7.27
CA LEU A 288 11.53 -19.88 -7.69
C LEU A 288 12.44 -19.99 -8.91
N ARG A 289 13.04 -21.16 -9.11
CA ARG A 289 13.89 -21.48 -10.26
C ARG A 289 13.54 -22.85 -10.83
N ASP A 290 13.51 -22.97 -12.13
CA ASP A 290 13.48 -24.28 -12.80
C ASP A 290 14.89 -24.86 -13.03
N ASP A 291 14.96 -26.06 -13.60
CA ASP A 291 16.20 -26.77 -13.91
C ASP A 291 17.05 -26.09 -15.00
N LEU A 292 16.42 -25.27 -15.85
CA LEU A 292 17.07 -24.45 -16.88
C LEU A 292 17.60 -23.12 -16.32
N GLY A 293 17.33 -22.81 -15.06
CA GLY A 293 17.77 -21.58 -14.40
C GLY A 293 16.85 -20.38 -14.61
N LEU A 294 15.68 -20.56 -15.21
CA LEU A 294 14.70 -19.50 -15.39
C LEU A 294 14.02 -19.19 -14.07
N GLU A 295 13.79 -17.90 -13.81
CA GLU A 295 13.24 -17.43 -12.54
C GLU A 295 11.74 -17.14 -12.64
N TYR A 296 11.01 -17.57 -11.61
CA TYR A 296 9.57 -17.37 -11.46
C TYR A 296 9.28 -16.76 -10.09
N TYR A 297 8.13 -16.07 -10.00
CA TYR A 297 7.61 -15.56 -8.74
C TYR A 297 6.27 -16.20 -8.48
N PHE A 298 6.17 -16.93 -7.36
CA PHE A 298 4.89 -17.35 -6.81
C PHE A 298 4.41 -16.29 -5.83
N THR A 299 3.21 -15.78 -6.02
CA THR A 299 2.61 -14.76 -5.16
C THR A 299 1.27 -15.25 -4.64
N PHE A 300 1.11 -15.33 -3.31
CA PHE A 300 -0.17 -15.60 -2.67
C PHE A 300 -0.71 -14.33 -2.01
N SER A 301 -1.95 -13.98 -2.34
CA SER A 301 -2.65 -12.79 -1.82
C SER A 301 -3.48 -13.16 -0.59
N LEU A 302 -3.12 -12.60 0.57
CA LEU A 302 -3.91 -12.78 1.79
C LEU A 302 -5.21 -11.97 1.78
N SER A 303 -5.39 -11.04 0.84
CA SER A 303 -6.56 -10.16 0.75
C SER A 303 -7.78 -10.82 0.12
N ASP A 304 -7.58 -11.75 -0.80
CA ASP A 304 -8.64 -12.42 -1.56
C ASP A 304 -8.44 -13.95 -1.68
N GLY A 305 -7.29 -14.48 -1.24
CA GLY A 305 -6.96 -15.91 -1.32
C GLY A 305 -6.53 -16.37 -2.71
N SER A 306 -6.32 -15.44 -3.66
CA SER A 306 -5.81 -15.75 -4.99
C SER A 306 -4.30 -16.02 -4.97
N TRP A 307 -3.79 -16.66 -6.02
CA TRP A 307 -2.36 -16.78 -6.24
C TRP A 307 -1.96 -16.69 -7.71
N THR A 308 -0.70 -16.32 -7.92
CA THR A 308 -0.07 -16.30 -9.24
C THR A 308 1.25 -17.03 -9.24
N LEU A 309 1.61 -17.58 -10.40
CA LEU A 309 2.99 -17.94 -10.75
C LEU A 309 3.34 -17.18 -12.01
N THR A 310 4.40 -16.38 -12.01
CA THR A 310 4.77 -15.59 -13.19
C THR A 310 6.27 -15.67 -13.42
N LYS A 311 6.66 -15.95 -14.67
CA LYS A 311 8.06 -15.90 -15.10
C LYS A 311 8.58 -14.46 -15.04
N ASN A 312 9.81 -14.26 -14.58
CA ASN A 312 10.44 -12.94 -14.47
C ASN A 312 10.52 -12.21 -15.83
N GLU A 313 10.83 -12.94 -16.90
CA GLU A 313 10.93 -12.41 -18.26
C GLU A 313 9.92 -13.08 -19.20
N HIS A 314 9.07 -12.27 -19.82
CA HIS A 314 8.02 -12.72 -20.74
C HIS A 314 8.61 -13.36 -22.01
N SER A 315 8.01 -14.45 -22.48
CA SER A 315 8.26 -15.01 -23.82
C SER A 315 7.25 -14.45 -24.81
N GLU A 316 7.72 -14.08 -26.00
CA GLU A 316 6.86 -13.63 -27.10
C GLU A 316 6.42 -14.79 -28.00
N LYS A 317 6.81 -16.04 -27.71
CA LYS A 317 6.51 -17.20 -28.55
C LYS A 317 5.13 -17.77 -28.25
N LEU A 318 4.22 -17.60 -29.20
CA LEU A 318 2.92 -18.24 -29.15
C LEU A 318 3.04 -19.77 -29.24
N PRO A 319 2.21 -20.52 -28.49
CA PRO A 319 2.20 -21.97 -28.55
C PRO A 319 1.57 -22.47 -29.85
N LYS A 320 2.05 -23.60 -30.36
CA LYS A 320 1.33 -24.35 -31.41
C LYS A 320 0.04 -24.92 -30.83
N GLU A 321 -0.96 -25.12 -31.67
CA GLU A 321 -2.23 -25.72 -31.24
C GLU A 321 -2.05 -27.12 -30.61
N GLU A 322 -1.09 -27.90 -31.10
CA GLU A 322 -0.79 -29.22 -30.54
C GLU A 322 -0.20 -29.10 -29.12
N THR A 323 0.75 -28.19 -28.92
CA THR A 323 1.30 -27.87 -27.59
C THR A 323 0.18 -27.45 -26.63
N LEU A 324 -0.70 -26.55 -27.08
CA LEU A 324 -1.80 -26.05 -26.28
C LEU A 324 -2.80 -27.16 -25.88
N ARG A 325 -3.13 -28.05 -26.83
CA ARG A 325 -3.99 -29.22 -26.55
C ARG A 325 -3.36 -30.19 -25.56
N ASN A 326 -2.05 -30.46 -25.69
CA ASN A 326 -1.34 -31.37 -24.79
C ASN A 326 -1.21 -30.77 -23.39
N GLN A 327 -0.81 -29.50 -23.29
CA GLN A 327 -0.70 -28.77 -22.02
C GLN A 327 -2.04 -28.69 -21.30
N ARG A 328 -3.14 -28.45 -22.04
CA ARG A 328 -4.49 -28.48 -21.47
C ARG A 328 -4.76 -29.78 -20.73
N GLN A 329 -4.54 -30.94 -21.38
CA GLN A 329 -4.84 -32.23 -20.76
C GLN A 329 -4.03 -32.47 -19.48
N ILE A 330 -2.76 -32.08 -19.48
CA ILE A 330 -1.86 -32.23 -18.33
C ILE A 330 -2.31 -31.33 -17.17
N ILE A 331 -2.55 -30.04 -17.46
CA ILE A 331 -2.89 -29.03 -16.47
C ILE A 331 -4.29 -29.26 -15.88
N GLU A 332 -5.28 -29.57 -16.73
CA GLU A 332 -6.66 -29.86 -16.30
C GLU A 332 -6.69 -31.05 -15.35
N LYS A 333 -5.97 -32.13 -15.70
CA LYS A 333 -5.84 -33.31 -14.85
C LYS A 333 -5.17 -32.97 -13.51
N TRP A 334 -4.07 -32.22 -13.54
CA TRP A 334 -3.34 -31.83 -12.35
C TRP A 334 -4.21 -30.99 -11.40
N PHE A 335 -4.96 -30.01 -11.91
CA PHE A 335 -5.84 -29.18 -11.09
C PHE A 335 -6.94 -29.99 -10.40
N ILE A 336 -7.52 -30.98 -11.10
CA ILE A 336 -8.55 -31.87 -10.53
C ILE A 336 -7.95 -32.78 -9.45
N GLU A 337 -6.81 -33.44 -9.73
CA GLU A 337 -6.14 -34.35 -8.79
C GLU A 337 -5.60 -33.62 -7.54
N SER A 338 -5.27 -32.33 -7.67
CA SER A 338 -4.81 -31.49 -6.56
C SER A 338 -5.94 -30.86 -5.75
N GLU A 339 -7.21 -31.14 -6.08
CA GLU A 339 -8.41 -30.52 -5.48
C GLU A 339 -8.42 -28.98 -5.61
N LEU A 340 -7.81 -28.45 -6.67
CA LEU A 340 -7.72 -27.02 -6.95
C LEU A 340 -8.78 -26.55 -7.96
N MET A 341 -9.48 -27.47 -8.64
CA MET A 341 -10.52 -27.09 -9.59
C MET A 341 -11.72 -28.03 -9.49
N PRO A 342 -12.94 -27.48 -9.36
CA PRO A 342 -14.16 -28.26 -9.49
C PRO A 342 -14.25 -28.95 -10.85
N SER A 343 -14.80 -30.16 -10.90
CA SER A 343 -14.95 -30.92 -12.14
C SER A 343 -15.96 -30.31 -13.13
N ASP A 344 -16.77 -29.36 -12.68
CA ASP A 344 -17.85 -28.70 -13.43
C ASP A 344 -17.49 -27.24 -13.79
N SER A 345 -16.19 -26.95 -13.95
CA SER A 345 -15.68 -25.70 -14.52
C SER A 345 -15.76 -25.70 -16.05
N GLU A 346 -16.11 -24.56 -16.62
CA GLU A 346 -16.23 -24.37 -18.08
C GLU A 346 -14.90 -23.98 -18.68
N PHE A 347 -14.47 -24.69 -19.73
CA PHE A 347 -13.19 -24.44 -20.38
C PHE A 347 -13.33 -23.52 -21.60
N SER A 348 -12.37 -22.59 -21.76
CA SER A 348 -12.19 -21.78 -22.96
C SER A 348 -10.71 -21.53 -23.26
N VAL A 349 -10.42 -21.05 -24.49
CA VAL A 349 -9.09 -20.58 -24.90
C VAL A 349 -9.19 -19.10 -25.25
N GLN A 350 -8.31 -18.29 -24.67
CA GLN A 350 -8.20 -16.85 -24.93
C GLN A 350 -6.87 -16.53 -25.60
N ASN A 351 -6.88 -15.57 -26.52
CA ASN A 351 -5.69 -15.02 -27.20
C ASN A 351 -4.76 -16.06 -27.87
N LYS A 352 -5.27 -17.29 -28.12
CA LYS A 352 -4.56 -18.44 -28.69
C LYS A 352 -3.41 -19.03 -27.84
N ASP A 353 -3.15 -18.47 -26.66
CA ASP A 353 -2.06 -18.89 -25.77
C ASP A 353 -2.51 -19.18 -24.33
N THR A 354 -3.72 -18.75 -23.97
CA THR A 354 -4.21 -18.78 -22.59
C THR A 354 -5.33 -19.81 -22.46
N LEU A 355 -5.08 -20.83 -21.63
CA LEU A 355 -6.08 -21.79 -21.19
C LEU A 355 -6.86 -21.17 -20.03
N ARG A 356 -8.19 -21.20 -20.09
CA ARG A 356 -9.04 -20.60 -19.05
C ARG A 356 -10.12 -21.58 -18.61
N TRP A 357 -10.31 -21.66 -17.30
CA TRP A 357 -11.43 -22.38 -16.68
C TRP A 357 -12.22 -21.41 -15.80
N ASP A 358 -13.52 -21.34 -16.04
CA ASP A 358 -14.44 -20.47 -15.32
C ASP A 358 -15.42 -21.31 -14.50
N LYS A 359 -15.70 -20.85 -13.28
CA LYS A 359 -16.83 -21.32 -12.49
C LYS A 359 -17.68 -20.11 -12.14
N GLU A 360 -18.74 -19.90 -12.91
CA GLU A 360 -19.66 -18.79 -12.67
C GLU A 360 -20.33 -18.93 -11.29
N ALA A 361 -20.35 -17.83 -10.54
CA ALA A 361 -21.14 -17.74 -9.33
C ALA A 361 -22.63 -17.74 -9.70
N PRO A 362 -23.52 -18.31 -8.87
CA PRO A 362 -24.96 -18.20 -9.09
C PRO A 362 -25.39 -16.73 -9.19
N ASN A 363 -26.29 -16.40 -10.12
CA ASN A 363 -26.79 -15.02 -10.28
C ASN A 363 -27.60 -14.51 -9.06
N ASP A 364 -28.04 -15.43 -8.21
CA ASP A 364 -28.90 -15.20 -7.05
C ASP A 364 -28.15 -15.38 -5.70
N ILE A 365 -26.82 -15.19 -5.68
CA ILE A 365 -26.04 -15.36 -4.43
C ILE A 365 -26.59 -14.54 -3.26
N HIS A 366 -27.26 -13.42 -3.51
CA HIS A 366 -27.88 -12.61 -2.45
C HIS A 366 -29.11 -13.25 -1.79
N LEU A 367 -29.80 -14.17 -2.45
CA LEU A 367 -30.94 -14.92 -1.90
C LEU A 367 -30.55 -16.34 -1.44
N ARG A 368 -29.33 -16.76 -1.73
CA ARG A 368 -28.90 -18.14 -1.58
C ARG A 368 -28.43 -18.44 -0.16
N ASN A 369 -29.20 -19.24 0.57
CA ASN A 369 -28.87 -19.67 1.93
C ASN A 369 -27.98 -20.93 1.95
N SER A 370 -26.99 -21.02 1.07
CA SER A 370 -26.10 -22.19 0.96
C SER A 370 -24.75 -21.82 0.35
N SER A 371 -23.70 -22.56 0.76
CA SER A 371 -22.36 -22.40 0.20
C SER A 371 -22.32 -22.65 -1.31
N TYR A 372 -21.38 -22.02 -1.99
CA TYR A 372 -21.14 -22.21 -3.42
C TYR A 372 -19.65 -22.05 -3.73
N SER A 373 -19.24 -22.48 -4.92
CA SER A 373 -17.88 -22.27 -5.41
C SER A 373 -17.94 -21.43 -6.69
N GLY A 374 -16.94 -20.59 -6.89
CA GLY A 374 -16.84 -19.73 -8.07
C GLY A 374 -15.44 -19.17 -8.24
N GLY A 375 -15.15 -18.67 -9.43
CA GLY A 375 -13.87 -18.04 -9.73
C GLY A 375 -13.31 -18.44 -11.08
N ILE A 376 -12.03 -18.13 -11.30
CA ILE A 376 -11.36 -18.36 -12.58
C ILE A 376 -9.96 -18.94 -12.37
N ILE A 377 -9.51 -19.70 -13.36
CA ILE A 377 -8.13 -20.11 -13.53
C ILE A 377 -7.69 -19.69 -14.93
N MET A 378 -6.55 -19.02 -15.05
CA MET A 378 -5.94 -18.68 -16.33
C MET A 378 -4.50 -19.15 -16.35
N VAL A 379 -4.11 -19.86 -17.42
CA VAL A 379 -2.77 -20.38 -17.60
C VAL A 379 -2.26 -20.03 -18.99
N GLN A 380 -1.24 -19.19 -19.05
CA GLN A 380 -0.60 -18.75 -20.29
C GLN A 380 0.56 -19.69 -20.65
N ILE A 381 0.48 -20.28 -21.83
CA ILE A 381 1.43 -21.27 -22.35
C ILE A 381 2.37 -20.61 -23.35
N SER A 382 3.64 -21.03 -23.34
CA SER A 382 4.61 -20.68 -24.38
C SER A 382 5.24 -21.94 -24.95
N ASP A 383 5.56 -21.95 -26.24
CA ASP A 383 6.13 -23.11 -26.95
C ASP A 383 7.58 -23.42 -26.53
N ASP A 384 8.27 -22.46 -25.92
CA ASP A 384 9.67 -22.59 -25.48
C ASP A 384 9.83 -22.78 -23.97
N LEU A 385 8.73 -22.97 -23.24
CA LEU A 385 8.74 -23.15 -21.79
C LEU A 385 8.08 -24.46 -21.39
N VAL A 386 8.68 -25.13 -20.41
CA VAL A 386 8.10 -26.30 -19.76
C VAL A 386 7.07 -25.87 -18.70
N VAL A 387 7.43 -24.86 -17.91
CA VAL A 387 6.55 -24.23 -16.93
C VAL A 387 5.71 -23.15 -17.63
N PRO A 388 4.40 -23.03 -17.36
CA PRO A 388 3.60 -21.94 -17.89
C PRO A 388 4.23 -20.58 -17.60
N GLN A 389 4.12 -19.68 -18.57
CA GLN A 389 4.66 -18.33 -18.45
C GLN A 389 3.99 -17.55 -17.32
N SER A 390 2.68 -17.73 -17.20
CA SER A 390 1.87 -17.12 -16.16
C SER A 390 0.73 -18.05 -15.78
N MET A 391 0.44 -18.14 -14.49
CA MET A 391 -0.76 -18.73 -13.94
C MET A 391 -1.42 -17.72 -13.01
N PHE A 392 -2.72 -17.54 -13.16
CA PHE A 392 -3.57 -16.80 -12.23
C PHE A 392 -4.68 -17.73 -11.75
N TYR A 393 -4.83 -17.82 -10.44
CA TYR A 393 -5.80 -18.67 -9.79
C TYR A 393 -6.63 -17.86 -8.79
N ALA A 394 -7.94 -17.90 -8.95
CA ALA A 394 -8.89 -17.24 -8.07
C ALA A 394 -10.16 -18.08 -7.82
N MET A 395 -10.05 -19.42 -7.84
CA MET A 395 -11.16 -20.30 -7.44
C MET A 395 -11.34 -20.27 -5.92
N VAL A 396 -12.59 -20.07 -5.49
CA VAL A 396 -12.96 -19.91 -4.08
C VAL A 396 -14.20 -20.73 -3.75
N ASP A 397 -14.15 -21.41 -2.59
CA ASP A 397 -15.33 -21.98 -1.93
C ASP A 397 -15.89 -20.97 -0.92
N PHE A 398 -17.02 -20.38 -1.24
CA PHE A 398 -17.74 -19.45 -0.38
C PHE A 398 -18.61 -20.21 0.61
N SER A 399 -18.27 -20.09 1.89
CA SER A 399 -19.07 -20.69 2.97
C SER A 399 -20.21 -19.73 3.34
N TYR A 400 -21.46 -20.21 3.27
CA TYR A 400 -22.60 -19.42 3.75
C TYR A 400 -22.48 -19.17 5.25
N VAL A 401 -22.72 -17.92 5.68
CA VAL A 401 -22.66 -17.50 7.08
C VAL A 401 -24.07 -17.33 7.65
N ARG A 402 -24.81 -16.35 7.13
CA ARG A 402 -26.19 -16.00 7.53
C ARG A 402 -26.77 -14.94 6.60
N ASN A 403 -28.06 -14.66 6.73
CA ASN A 403 -28.65 -13.46 6.13
C ASN A 403 -28.42 -12.25 7.03
N VAL A 404 -28.21 -11.10 6.40
CA VAL A 404 -27.93 -9.82 7.06
C VAL A 404 -28.87 -8.75 6.54
N ASP A 405 -29.34 -7.90 7.44
CA ASP A 405 -30.09 -6.71 7.07
C ASP A 405 -29.16 -5.74 6.32
N ILE A 406 -29.70 -5.10 5.28
CA ILE A 406 -29.00 -4.11 4.48
C ILE A 406 -29.83 -2.83 4.37
N ILE A 407 -29.15 -1.71 4.17
CA ILE A 407 -29.78 -0.42 3.84
C ILE A 407 -30.48 -0.52 2.48
N SER A 408 -31.48 0.32 2.23
CA SER A 408 -32.15 0.34 0.93
C SER A 408 -31.27 0.96 -0.18
N PRO A 409 -31.53 0.67 -1.46
CA PRO A 409 -30.86 1.36 -2.57
C PRO A 409 -30.97 2.88 -2.47
N MET A 410 -32.12 3.41 -2.03
CA MET A 410 -32.30 4.84 -1.79
C MET A 410 -31.37 5.36 -0.68
N GLU A 411 -31.26 4.66 0.45
CA GLU A 411 -30.33 5.03 1.53
C GLU A 411 -28.87 4.96 1.08
N ALA A 412 -28.51 3.98 0.25
CA ALA A 412 -27.18 3.89 -0.34
C ALA A 412 -26.89 5.06 -1.28
N PHE A 413 -27.87 5.50 -2.07
CA PHE A 413 -27.74 6.69 -2.91
C PHE A 413 -27.62 7.98 -2.09
N GLU A 414 -28.26 8.08 -0.92
CA GLU A 414 -28.01 9.19 0.01
C GLU A 414 -26.55 9.24 0.48
N GLN A 415 -25.86 8.10 0.59
CA GLN A 415 -24.42 8.07 0.88
C GLN A 415 -23.61 8.63 -0.30
N VAL A 416 -24.00 8.32 -1.54
CA VAL A 416 -23.38 8.91 -2.75
C VAL A 416 -23.53 10.43 -2.74
N LYS A 417 -24.73 10.94 -2.44
CA LYS A 417 -24.96 12.40 -2.34
C LYS A 417 -24.14 13.08 -1.23
N ARG A 418 -23.80 12.34 -0.17
CA ARG A 418 -22.92 12.80 0.91
C ARG A 418 -21.43 12.65 0.61
N GLY A 419 -21.08 12.14 -0.57
CA GLY A 419 -19.69 11.89 -0.97
C GLY A 419 -19.04 10.68 -0.28
N ASN A 420 -19.82 9.79 0.34
CA ASN A 420 -19.30 8.66 1.12
C ASN A 420 -18.89 7.46 0.25
N PHE A 421 -18.11 7.70 -0.80
CA PHE A 421 -17.54 6.69 -1.69
C PHE A 421 -16.06 6.97 -1.98
N GLU A 422 -15.29 5.92 -2.25
CA GLU A 422 -13.88 6.02 -2.66
C GLU A 422 -13.80 6.39 -4.16
N GLN A 423 -13.05 7.43 -4.49
CA GLN A 423 -12.70 7.78 -5.87
C GLN A 423 -11.21 8.19 -5.91
N TYR A 424 -10.53 7.85 -7.00
CA TYR A 424 -9.11 8.16 -7.14
C TYR A 424 -8.86 9.65 -7.36
N ASN A 425 -9.71 10.29 -8.16
CA ASN A 425 -9.65 11.73 -8.41
C ASN A 425 -10.78 12.43 -7.67
N ASP A 426 -10.45 13.58 -7.06
CA ASP A 426 -11.45 14.47 -6.50
C ASP A 426 -12.39 14.97 -7.61
N LEU A 427 -13.64 15.21 -7.23
CA LEU A 427 -14.64 15.81 -8.10
C LEU A 427 -14.20 17.25 -8.47
N LYS A 428 -14.30 17.61 -9.75
CA LYS A 428 -13.94 18.95 -10.26
C LYS A 428 -15.04 19.96 -9.96
N GLU A 429 -14.73 21.25 -10.02
CA GLU A 429 -15.77 22.30 -9.95
C GLU A 429 -16.81 22.10 -11.08
N ASP A 430 -18.09 22.35 -10.79
CA ASP A 430 -19.23 22.29 -11.73
C ASP A 430 -19.46 20.93 -12.44
N TYR A 431 -19.04 19.81 -11.82
CA TYR A 431 -19.20 18.48 -12.41
C TYR A 431 -20.68 18.06 -12.57
N LEU A 432 -20.96 17.20 -13.55
CA LEU A 432 -22.24 16.51 -13.72
C LEU A 432 -22.07 15.00 -13.52
N LEU A 433 -22.62 14.48 -12.42
CA LEU A 433 -22.70 13.05 -12.15
C LEU A 433 -24.11 12.54 -12.45
N SER A 434 -24.24 11.70 -13.46
CA SER A 434 -25.50 11.01 -13.80
C SER A 434 -25.39 9.55 -13.44
N ILE A 435 -26.34 9.03 -12.66
CA ILE A 435 -26.40 7.62 -12.29
C ILE A 435 -27.52 6.95 -13.08
N ASP A 436 -27.15 5.91 -13.82
CA ASP A 436 -27.99 5.24 -14.81
C ASP A 436 -28.22 3.76 -14.50
N ASN A 437 -27.42 3.17 -13.60
CA ASN A 437 -27.62 1.80 -13.13
C ASN A 437 -27.22 1.62 -11.66
N TYR A 438 -27.80 0.61 -11.00
CA TYR A 438 -27.29 0.11 -9.73
C TYR A 438 -27.43 -1.41 -9.66
N SER A 439 -26.50 -2.07 -8.96
CA SER A 439 -26.57 -3.50 -8.70
C SER A 439 -26.11 -3.83 -7.27
N LEU A 440 -26.61 -4.93 -6.73
CA LEU A 440 -26.09 -5.50 -5.49
C LEU A 440 -24.91 -6.41 -5.83
N THR A 441 -23.74 -6.06 -5.32
CA THR A 441 -22.49 -6.79 -5.45
C THR A 441 -21.94 -7.19 -4.08
N TYR A 442 -20.75 -7.78 -4.06
CA TYR A 442 -20.12 -8.25 -2.83
C TYR A 442 -18.63 -7.89 -2.81
N VAL A 443 -18.15 -7.50 -1.63
CA VAL A 443 -16.76 -7.09 -1.39
C VAL A 443 -16.24 -7.79 -0.14
N TYR A 444 -14.97 -8.20 -0.18
CA TYR A 444 -14.32 -8.75 1.01
C TYR A 444 -14.07 -7.65 2.04
N ASP A 445 -14.43 -7.94 3.29
CA ASP A 445 -13.90 -7.20 4.42
C ASP A 445 -12.51 -7.70 4.82
N THR A 446 -11.86 -6.95 5.69
CA THR A 446 -10.49 -7.24 6.11
C THR A 446 -10.36 -8.49 7.00
N LYS A 447 -11.44 -9.22 7.30
CA LYS A 447 -11.45 -10.52 8.00
C LYS A 447 -11.82 -11.70 7.09
N GLY A 448 -12.16 -11.46 5.83
CA GLY A 448 -12.49 -12.50 4.85
C GLY A 448 -13.98 -12.80 4.72
N TYR A 449 -14.86 -11.99 5.34
CA TYR A 449 -16.28 -12.04 5.02
C TYR A 449 -16.53 -11.36 3.69
N TYR A 450 -17.30 -12.01 2.83
CA TYR A 450 -17.75 -11.48 1.56
C TYR A 450 -19.13 -10.85 1.79
N ARG A 451 -19.16 -9.51 1.80
CA ARG A 451 -20.28 -8.70 2.31
C ARG A 451 -20.98 -7.95 1.19
N PRO A 452 -22.30 -7.75 1.29
CA PRO A 452 -23.06 -7.02 0.29
C PRO A 452 -22.63 -5.54 0.22
N ALA A 453 -22.58 -5.02 -0.99
CA ALA A 453 -22.35 -3.62 -1.31
C ALA A 453 -23.18 -3.23 -2.54
N TYR A 454 -23.60 -1.98 -2.63
CA TYR A 454 -24.24 -1.44 -3.83
C TYR A 454 -23.18 -0.88 -4.76
N GLN A 455 -23.22 -1.30 -6.01
CA GLN A 455 -22.46 -0.69 -7.10
C GLN A 455 -23.38 0.26 -7.86
N PHE A 456 -23.03 1.54 -7.88
CA PHE A 456 -23.70 2.53 -8.73
C PHE A 456 -22.83 2.78 -9.96
N GLU A 457 -23.47 2.93 -11.11
CA GLU A 457 -22.80 3.14 -12.40
C GLU A 457 -23.50 4.26 -13.18
N GLY A 458 -22.72 4.99 -13.97
CA GLY A 458 -23.21 6.06 -14.82
C GLY A 458 -22.05 6.86 -15.42
N THR A 459 -22.21 8.17 -15.49
CA THR A 459 -21.23 9.07 -16.12
C THR A 459 -20.88 10.27 -15.24
N LEU A 460 -19.60 10.61 -15.20
CA LEU A 460 -19.06 11.84 -14.60
C LEU A 460 -18.43 12.66 -15.72
N ASP A 461 -19.05 13.79 -16.09
CA ASP A 461 -18.61 14.65 -17.20
C ASP A 461 -18.35 13.88 -18.52
N GLU A 462 -19.29 12.99 -18.88
CA GLU A 462 -19.24 12.10 -20.06
C GLU A 462 -18.23 10.94 -19.97
N GLU A 463 -17.47 10.82 -18.89
CA GLU A 463 -16.60 9.66 -18.63
C GLU A 463 -17.33 8.60 -17.79
N ASP A 464 -17.06 7.31 -18.08
CA ASP A 464 -17.63 6.20 -17.31
C ASP A 464 -17.27 6.33 -15.82
N TRP A 465 -18.28 6.25 -14.97
CA TRP A 465 -18.14 6.37 -13.53
C TRP A 465 -18.81 5.21 -12.81
N SER A 466 -18.16 4.72 -11.76
CA SER A 466 -18.77 3.76 -10.85
C SER A 466 -18.26 3.97 -9.43
N CYS A 467 -19.08 3.59 -8.45
CA CYS A 467 -18.66 3.57 -7.05
C CYS A 467 -19.30 2.40 -6.28
N LEU A 468 -18.70 2.07 -5.14
CA LEU A 468 -19.21 1.05 -4.22
C LEU A 468 -19.62 1.67 -2.89
N ILE A 469 -20.81 1.33 -2.42
CA ILE A 469 -21.35 1.73 -1.13
C ILE A 469 -21.59 0.48 -0.27
N PRO A 470 -21.02 0.39 0.94
CA PRO A 470 -21.36 -0.67 1.88
C PRO A 470 -22.88 -0.76 2.11
N ALA A 471 -23.44 -1.97 1.97
CA ALA A 471 -24.86 -2.17 2.22
C ALA A 471 -25.20 -2.39 3.72
N MET A 472 -24.18 -2.56 4.56
CA MET A 472 -24.28 -2.87 6.00
C MET A 472 -23.58 -1.85 6.91
#